data_AF-A0A7L4QT08-F1
#
_entry.id   AF-A0A7L4QT08-F1
#
_cell.length_a   1.000
_cell.length_b   1.000
_cell.length_c   1.000
_cell.angle_alpha   90.00
_cell.angle_beta   90.00
_cell.angle_gamma   90.00
#
_symmetry.space_group_name_H-M   'P 1'
#
loop_
_entity.id
_entity.type
_entity.pdbx_description
1 polymer ?
#
loop_
_entity_poly.entity_id
_entity_poly.type
_entity_poly.pdbx_seq_one_letter_code
_entity_poly.pdbx_strand_id
1 'polypeptide(L)'
;MAGPDIHREIIDLLLSRNTPPSDVTRIKVEVCKQYGLPTIPRNSELLAAALPGEREQLRKILLVKPTRTLSGVAPVAVMTSPAPCPHGKCLPCPGGPLHPFQSPQSYTGEEPAALRARVHGYDPYRQVRARLEQFELLGHHVDKVELIVMGGTMTARTPEYQEWFVASCVRAMNEYRGHPAAGDADTAPLFRQNEYAPVRCVAIPFETRPDWCGTKEINRMLSLG
;
A
#
# COMPACT_ATOMS: atom_id res chain seq x y z
N MET A 1 -13.88 10.78 36.03
CA MET A 1 -14.97 10.76 35.02
C MET A 1 -14.31 10.84 33.66
N ALA A 2 -14.36 9.78 32.87
CA ALA A 2 -13.87 9.82 31.50
C ALA A 2 -14.74 10.84 30.74
N GLY A 3 -14.12 11.79 30.05
CA GLY A 3 -14.83 12.75 29.21
C GLY A 3 -15.67 12.03 28.15
N PRO A 4 -16.68 12.71 27.56
CA PRO A 4 -17.50 12.13 26.51
C PRO A 4 -16.62 11.64 25.35
N ASP A 5 -16.88 10.43 24.86
CA ASP A 5 -16.22 9.89 23.67
C ASP A 5 -16.77 10.60 22.43
N ILE A 6 -16.03 11.61 21.98
CA ILE A 6 -16.38 12.47 20.86
C ILE A 6 -16.51 11.65 19.57
N HIS A 7 -15.68 10.62 19.39
CA HIS A 7 -15.79 9.76 18.22
C HIS A 7 -17.12 9.01 18.22
N ARG A 8 -17.55 8.52 19.39
CA ARG A 8 -18.83 7.84 19.56
C ARG A 8 -20.00 8.76 19.25
N GLU A 9 -19.99 9.99 19.75
CA GLU A 9 -21.08 10.95 19.50
C GLU A 9 -21.19 11.32 18.01
N ILE A 10 -20.07 11.50 17.32
CA ILE A 10 -20.06 11.72 15.87
C ILE A 10 -20.64 10.50 15.14
N ILE A 11 -20.28 9.28 15.54
CA ILE A 11 -20.80 8.04 14.94
C ILE A 11 -22.32 7.94 15.13
N ASP A 12 -22.82 8.17 16.34
CA ASP A 12 -24.24 8.08 16.65
C ASP A 12 -25.06 9.13 15.87
N LEU A 13 -24.53 10.34 15.70
CA LEU A 13 -25.15 11.38 14.87
C LEU A 13 -25.16 11.03 13.38
N LEU A 14 -24.08 10.43 12.88
CA LEU A 14 -24.00 10.01 11.47
C LEU A 14 -25.03 8.92 11.16
N LEU A 15 -25.18 7.93 12.06
CA LEU A 15 -26.11 6.81 11.91
C LEU A 15 -27.57 7.23 12.12
N SER A 16 -27.87 8.00 13.17
CA SER A 16 -29.24 8.44 13.49
C SER A 16 -29.83 9.37 12.44
N ARG A 17 -29.03 10.27 11.86
CA ARG A 17 -29.49 11.22 10.84
C ARG A 17 -29.47 10.65 9.41
N ASN A 18 -29.05 9.40 9.23
CA ASN A 18 -28.85 8.75 7.93
C ASN A 18 -28.15 9.68 6.92
N THR A 19 -27.00 10.22 7.36
CA THR A 19 -26.40 11.41 6.74
C THR A 19 -25.79 11.06 5.38
N PRO A 20 -26.07 11.83 4.30
CA PRO A 20 -25.40 11.62 3.02
C PRO A 20 -23.90 11.98 3.12
N PRO A 21 -23.02 11.39 2.29
CA PRO A 21 -21.57 11.65 2.33
C PRO A 21 -21.16 13.14 2.25
N SER A 22 -22.00 13.99 1.64
CA SER A 22 -21.79 15.44 1.54
C SER A 22 -21.82 16.17 2.89
N ASP A 23 -22.57 15.62 3.84
CA ASP A 23 -22.92 16.31 5.09
C ASP A 23 -22.05 15.85 6.28
N VAL A 24 -21.20 14.85 6.07
CA VAL A 24 -20.27 14.29 7.07
C VAL A 24 -19.39 15.38 7.68
N THR A 25 -18.82 16.24 6.83
CA THR A 25 -17.95 17.33 7.29
C THR A 25 -18.70 18.32 8.19
N ARG A 26 -19.98 18.59 7.87
CA ARG A 26 -20.82 19.51 8.66
C ARG A 26 -21.04 18.97 10.07
N ILE A 27 -21.38 17.69 10.20
CA ILE A 27 -21.60 17.04 11.51
C ILE A 27 -20.32 17.03 12.34
N LYS A 28 -19.18 16.71 11.72
CA LYS A 28 -17.89 16.72 12.43
C LYS A 28 -17.56 18.11 12.97
N VAL A 29 -17.83 19.17 12.19
CA VAL A 29 -17.62 20.56 12.63
C VAL A 29 -18.62 20.97 13.72
N GLU A 30 -19.88 20.56 13.64
CA GLU A 30 -20.92 20.81 14.66
C GLU A 30 -20.46 20.29 16.03
N VAL A 31 -20.06 19.02 16.10
CA VAL A 31 -19.57 18.40 17.34
C VAL A 31 -18.25 19.02 17.81
N CYS A 32 -17.29 19.28 16.91
CA CYS A 32 -16.04 19.93 17.29
C CYS A 32 -16.25 21.32 17.90
N LYS A 33 -17.23 22.09 17.38
CA LYS A 33 -17.60 23.39 17.95
C LYS A 33 -18.26 23.26 19.32
N GLN A 34 -19.14 22.27 19.49
CA GLN A 34 -19.82 22.01 20.76
C GLN A 34 -18.84 21.68 21.89
N TYR A 35 -17.77 20.93 21.59
CA TYR A 35 -16.77 20.50 22.57
C TYR A 35 -15.45 21.30 22.54
N GLY A 36 -15.34 22.34 21.70
CA GLY A 36 -14.16 23.21 21.65
C GLY A 36 -12.88 22.50 21.18
N LEU A 37 -12.99 21.53 20.27
CA LEU A 37 -11.83 20.75 19.82
C LEU A 37 -10.93 21.55 18.88
N PRO A 38 -9.59 21.43 19.02
CA PRO A 38 -8.63 22.12 18.17
C PRO A 38 -8.53 21.50 16.76
N THR A 39 -8.92 20.24 16.60
CA THR A 39 -8.75 19.48 15.36
C THR A 39 -9.97 18.63 15.05
N ILE A 40 -10.36 18.61 13.77
CA ILE A 40 -11.45 17.76 13.28
C ILE A 40 -10.94 16.32 13.16
N PRO A 41 -11.61 15.32 13.76
CA PRO A 41 -11.21 13.91 13.65
C PRO A 41 -11.13 13.46 12.18
N ARG A 42 -10.25 12.52 11.86
CA ARG A 42 -10.15 11.94 10.50
C ARG A 42 -11.24 10.89 10.29
N ASN A 43 -11.64 10.67 9.03
CA ASN A 43 -12.63 9.61 8.73
C ASN A 43 -12.12 8.22 9.13
N SER A 44 -10.81 7.98 9.01
CA SER A 44 -10.16 6.75 9.47
C SER A 44 -10.27 6.55 10.99
N GLU A 45 -10.22 7.63 11.78
CA GLU A 45 -10.35 7.58 13.25
C GLU A 45 -11.79 7.19 13.64
N LEU A 46 -12.78 7.76 12.94
CA LEU A 46 -14.19 7.39 13.13
C LEU A 46 -14.46 5.93 12.73
N LEU A 47 -13.85 5.44 11.64
CA LEU A 47 -13.96 4.03 11.23
C LEU A 47 -13.28 3.08 12.22
N ALA A 48 -12.18 3.49 12.85
CA ALA A 48 -11.49 2.71 13.87
C ALA A 48 -12.28 2.63 15.19
N ALA A 49 -13.05 3.66 15.53
CA ALA A 49 -13.90 3.71 16.72
C ALA A 49 -15.28 3.03 16.53
N ALA A 50 -15.60 2.56 15.32
CA ALA A 50 -16.88 1.93 15.00
C ALA A 50 -17.04 0.53 15.63
N LEU A 51 -18.26 0.20 16.09
CA LEU A 51 -18.59 -1.16 16.50
C LEU A 51 -18.71 -2.10 15.27
N PRO A 52 -18.57 -3.44 15.44
CA PRO A 52 -18.58 -4.38 14.32
C PRO A 52 -19.81 -4.29 13.40
N GLY A 53 -21.00 -4.04 13.95
CA GLY A 53 -22.24 -3.89 13.17
C GLY A 53 -22.38 -2.53 12.47
N GLU A 54 -21.70 -1.49 12.95
CA GLU A 54 -21.80 -0.11 12.44
C GLU A 54 -20.79 0.16 11.33
N ARG A 55 -19.67 -0.58 11.35
CA ARG A 55 -18.54 -0.39 10.43
C ARG A 55 -18.96 -0.47 8.97
N GLU A 56 -19.90 -1.35 8.62
CA GLU A 56 -20.38 -1.48 7.25
C GLU A 56 -21.21 -0.27 6.78
N GLN A 57 -22.08 0.25 7.65
CA GLN A 57 -22.88 1.44 7.37
C GLN A 57 -22.00 2.71 7.32
N LEU A 58 -21.11 2.88 8.30
CA LEU A 58 -20.17 3.99 8.36
C LEU A 58 -19.21 4.00 7.17
N ARG A 59 -18.76 2.83 6.71
CA ARG A 59 -17.93 2.72 5.51
C ARG A 59 -18.61 3.34 4.28
N LYS A 60 -19.91 3.16 4.10
CA LYS A 60 -20.67 3.75 2.97
C LYS A 60 -20.72 5.28 3.04
N ILE A 61 -20.69 5.85 4.24
CA ILE A 61 -20.83 7.29 4.50
C ILE A 61 -19.45 7.99 4.50
N LEU A 62 -18.44 7.36 5.10
CA LEU A 62 -17.14 7.96 5.41
C LEU A 62 -16.05 7.73 4.35
N LEU A 63 -16.28 6.84 3.36
CA LEU A 63 -15.33 6.61 2.27
C LEU A 63 -15.19 7.86 1.39
N VAL A 64 -14.01 8.49 1.45
CA VAL A 64 -13.69 9.69 0.67
C VAL A 64 -13.39 9.29 -0.78
N LYS A 65 -14.41 9.36 -1.64
CA LYS A 65 -14.40 8.97 -3.06
C LYS A 65 -13.92 7.54 -3.33
N PRO A 66 -14.53 6.83 -4.29
CA PRO A 66 -13.99 5.56 -4.72
C PRO A 66 -12.75 5.78 -5.62
N THR A 67 -11.60 6.12 -5.04
CA THR A 67 -10.34 6.20 -5.79
C THR A 67 -9.86 4.80 -6.13
N ARG A 68 -9.94 4.40 -7.41
CA ARG A 68 -9.36 3.21 -8.09
C ARG A 68 -9.63 1.81 -7.50
N THR A 69 -9.99 1.65 -6.23
CA THR A 69 -10.35 0.37 -5.61
C THR A 69 -11.79 -0.06 -5.91
N LEU A 70 -12.57 0.72 -6.66
CA LEU A 70 -13.87 0.25 -7.19
C LEU A 70 -13.70 -0.94 -8.15
N SER A 71 -12.53 -1.05 -8.80
CA SER A 71 -12.19 -2.19 -9.66
C SER A 71 -11.97 -3.48 -8.87
N GLY A 72 -12.04 -3.45 -7.54
CA GLY A 72 -11.79 -4.60 -6.67
C GLY A 72 -10.31 -5.01 -6.61
N VAL A 73 -9.39 -4.24 -7.20
CA VAL A 73 -7.94 -4.48 -7.15
C VAL A 73 -7.26 -3.29 -6.49
N ALA A 74 -6.45 -3.56 -5.46
CA ALA A 74 -5.71 -2.57 -4.72
C ALA A 74 -4.30 -2.38 -5.31
N PRO A 75 -3.94 -1.18 -5.78
CA PRO A 75 -2.60 -0.93 -6.30
C PRO A 75 -1.61 -0.76 -5.15
N VAL A 76 -0.65 -1.69 -5.07
CA VAL A 76 0.42 -1.71 -4.07
C VAL A 76 1.74 -1.44 -4.80
N ALA A 77 2.14 -0.17 -4.81
CA ALA A 77 3.38 0.26 -5.42
C ALA A 77 4.53 0.24 -4.40
N VAL A 78 5.56 -0.56 -4.69
CA VAL A 78 6.75 -0.78 -3.86
C VAL A 78 8.01 -0.35 -4.62
N MET A 79 8.98 0.23 -3.91
CA MET A 79 10.25 0.61 -4.52
C MET A 79 11.37 -0.32 -4.10
N THR A 80 12.20 -0.66 -5.08
CA THR A 80 13.46 -1.36 -4.86
C THR A 80 14.48 -0.46 -4.18
N SER A 81 15.46 -1.07 -3.50
CA SER A 81 16.61 -0.35 -2.94
C SER A 81 17.35 0.43 -4.03
N PRO A 82 17.83 1.65 -3.75
CA PRO A 82 18.66 2.42 -4.67
C PRO A 82 19.86 1.59 -5.14
N ALA A 83 20.03 1.47 -6.45
CA ALA A 83 21.13 0.75 -7.07
C ALA A 83 21.62 1.48 -8.32
N PRO A 84 22.92 1.38 -8.65
CA PRO A 84 23.45 2.03 -9.83
C PRO A 84 22.88 1.36 -11.09
N CYS A 85 22.62 2.18 -12.10
CA CYS A 85 22.30 1.68 -13.43
C CYS A 85 23.46 0.85 -14.00
N PRO A 86 23.17 -0.26 -14.68
CA PRO A 86 24.21 -1.15 -15.25
C PRO A 86 25.03 -0.51 -16.38
N HIS A 87 24.49 0.52 -17.04
CA HIS A 87 25.18 1.30 -18.07
C HIS A 87 25.86 2.56 -17.52
N GLY A 88 25.82 2.77 -16.20
CA GLY A 88 26.32 3.97 -15.55
C GLY A 88 25.28 5.09 -15.39
N LYS A 89 25.75 6.31 -15.11
CA LYS A 89 24.88 7.46 -14.81
C LYS A 89 24.28 8.05 -16.08
N CYS A 90 22.95 8.09 -16.17
CA CYS A 90 22.26 8.81 -17.24
C CYS A 90 22.29 10.31 -16.97
N LEU A 91 22.62 11.11 -17.98
CA LEU A 91 22.58 12.58 -17.90
C LEU A 91 21.19 13.13 -17.53
N PRO A 92 20.05 12.61 -18.05
CA PRO A 92 18.73 13.13 -17.69
C PRO A 92 18.15 12.50 -16.41
N CYS A 93 18.85 11.61 -15.71
CA CYS A 93 18.23 10.90 -14.58
C CYS A 93 18.13 11.80 -13.34
N PRO A 94 16.93 12.03 -12.77
CA PRO A 94 16.73 12.89 -11.62
C PRO A 94 17.11 12.24 -10.26
N GLY A 95 17.55 10.98 -10.29
CA GLY A 95 17.74 10.16 -9.09
C GLY A 95 18.87 9.14 -9.22
N GLY A 96 18.85 8.17 -8.32
CA GLY A 96 19.87 7.13 -8.21
C GLY A 96 20.77 7.29 -6.99
N PRO A 97 21.56 6.26 -6.64
CA PRO A 97 22.39 6.26 -5.43
C PRO A 97 23.51 7.31 -5.46
N LEU A 98 23.93 7.73 -6.66
CA LEU A 98 24.96 8.76 -6.86
C LEU A 98 24.36 10.18 -6.94
N HIS A 99 23.04 10.32 -6.85
CA HIS A 99 22.36 11.60 -6.77
C HIS A 99 22.26 12.05 -5.30
N PRO A 100 22.30 13.36 -4.98
CA PRO A 100 22.15 13.84 -3.61
C PRO A 100 20.91 13.31 -2.86
N PHE A 101 19.84 12.98 -3.60
CA PHE A 101 18.60 12.43 -3.05
C PHE A 101 18.69 10.95 -2.65
N GLN A 102 19.71 10.22 -3.11
CA GLN A 102 19.92 8.79 -2.85
C GLN A 102 18.65 7.95 -3.06
N SER A 103 17.85 8.33 -4.04
CA SER A 103 16.58 7.71 -4.40
C SER A 103 16.79 6.54 -5.36
N PRO A 104 15.78 5.67 -5.55
CA PRO A 104 15.76 4.74 -6.68
C PRO A 104 15.92 5.47 -8.01
N GLN A 105 16.40 4.75 -9.02
CA GLN A 105 16.64 5.34 -10.34
C GLN A 105 15.35 5.92 -10.92
N SER A 106 15.46 7.09 -11.57
CA SER A 106 14.35 7.83 -12.19
C SER A 106 13.39 8.55 -11.23
N TYR A 107 13.62 8.49 -9.92
CA TYR A 107 12.78 9.16 -8.92
C TYR A 107 13.52 10.25 -8.16
N THR A 108 12.80 11.27 -7.69
CA THR A 108 13.38 12.33 -6.86
C THR A 108 13.48 11.96 -5.38
N GLY A 109 12.67 11.01 -4.93
CA GLY A 109 12.61 10.59 -3.52
C GLY A 109 11.47 11.24 -2.73
N GLU A 110 10.81 12.24 -3.31
CA GLU A 110 9.71 12.99 -2.68
C GLU A 110 8.33 12.49 -3.11
N GLU A 111 8.26 11.55 -4.05
CA GLU A 111 7.02 10.91 -4.45
C GLU A 111 6.45 10.10 -3.27
N PRO A 112 5.11 10.01 -3.10
CA PRO A 112 4.52 9.32 -1.95
C PRO A 112 4.99 7.88 -1.77
N ALA A 113 5.26 7.16 -2.87
CA ALA A 113 5.79 5.80 -2.79
C ALA A 113 7.27 5.76 -2.39
N ALA A 114 8.07 6.72 -2.85
CA ALA A 114 9.48 6.84 -2.48
C ALA A 114 9.65 7.21 -1.01
N LEU A 115 8.83 8.14 -0.50
CA LEU A 115 8.78 8.49 0.91
C LEU A 115 8.46 7.27 1.79
N ARG A 116 7.43 6.49 1.41
CA ARG A 116 7.09 5.25 2.13
C ARG A 116 8.23 4.24 2.08
N ALA A 117 8.83 4.03 0.91
CA ALA A 117 9.95 3.10 0.76
C ALA A 117 11.14 3.49 1.65
N ARG A 118 11.48 4.78 1.70
CA ARG A 118 12.54 5.32 2.56
C ARG A 118 12.27 5.06 4.04
N VAL A 119 11.04 5.30 4.51
CA VAL A 119 10.63 5.03 5.91
C VAL A 119 10.77 3.54 6.26
N HIS A 120 10.52 2.65 5.30
CA HIS A 120 10.66 1.20 5.50
C HIS A 120 12.03 0.65 5.11
N GLY A 121 13.04 1.50 4.84
CA GLY A 121 14.38 1.06 4.47
C GLY A 121 14.43 0.24 3.17
N TYR A 122 13.49 0.47 2.25
CA TYR A 122 13.29 -0.30 1.03
C TYR A 122 13.03 -1.80 1.24
N ASP A 123 12.60 -2.19 2.44
CA ASP A 123 12.20 -3.57 2.75
C ASP A 123 10.87 -3.91 2.04
N PRO A 124 10.83 -4.90 1.13
CA PRO A 124 9.65 -5.24 0.35
C PRO A 124 8.46 -5.67 1.23
N TYR A 125 8.72 -6.49 2.25
CA TYR A 125 7.68 -7.02 3.12
C TYR A 125 6.98 -5.91 3.91
N ARG A 126 7.78 -5.03 4.53
CA ARG A 126 7.28 -3.89 5.31
C ARG A 126 6.54 -2.89 4.44
N GLN A 127 7.01 -2.63 3.22
CA GLN A 127 6.33 -1.74 2.27
C GLN A 127 4.93 -2.26 1.89
N VAL A 128 4.81 -3.55 1.54
CA VAL A 128 3.51 -4.16 1.21
C VAL A 128 2.59 -4.13 2.42
N ARG A 129 3.05 -4.61 3.58
CA ARG A 129 2.23 -4.66 4.80
C ARG A 129 1.70 -3.29 5.19
N ALA A 130 2.57 -2.27 5.25
CA ALA A 130 2.15 -0.91 5.58
C ALA A 130 1.14 -0.35 4.58
N ARG A 131 1.25 -0.70 3.29
CA ARG A 131 0.30 -0.26 2.27
C ARG A 131 -1.07 -0.94 2.40
N LEU A 132 -1.10 -2.22 2.76
CA LEU A 132 -2.33 -2.96 3.04
C LEU A 132 -3.04 -2.39 4.28
N GLU A 133 -2.30 -2.16 5.36
CA GLU A 133 -2.81 -1.54 6.60
C GLU A 133 -3.40 -0.15 6.32
N GLN A 134 -2.69 0.66 5.52
CA GLN A 134 -3.18 1.97 5.12
C GLN A 134 -4.53 1.89 4.37
N PHE A 135 -4.70 0.92 3.47
CA PHE A 135 -5.97 0.73 2.77
C PHE A 135 -7.10 0.36 3.72
N GLU A 136 -6.87 -0.54 4.67
CA GLU A 136 -7.89 -0.97 5.64
C GLU A 136 -8.24 0.13 6.66
N LEU A 137 -7.27 0.94 7.07
CA LEU A 137 -7.49 2.13 7.91
C LEU A 137 -8.37 3.17 7.21
N LEU A 138 -8.25 3.27 5.88
CA LEU A 138 -9.10 4.12 5.05
C LEU A 138 -10.47 3.47 4.75
N GLY A 139 -10.72 2.26 5.23
CA GLY A 139 -11.97 1.54 5.05
C GLY A 139 -12.08 0.81 3.70
N HIS A 140 -10.99 0.60 2.98
CA HIS A 140 -10.99 -0.27 1.80
C HIS A 140 -10.87 -1.73 2.22
N HIS A 141 -11.63 -2.61 1.55
CA HIS A 141 -11.42 -4.04 1.64
C HIS A 141 -10.43 -4.44 0.55
N VAL A 142 -9.41 -5.21 0.92
CA VAL A 142 -8.30 -5.55 0.02
C VAL A 142 -8.19 -7.07 -0.11
N ASP A 143 -8.81 -7.64 -1.12
CA ASP A 143 -8.76 -9.08 -1.43
C ASP A 143 -7.89 -9.40 -2.65
N LYS A 144 -7.69 -8.40 -3.54
CA LYS A 144 -6.85 -8.51 -4.73
C LYS A 144 -5.88 -7.34 -4.79
N VAL A 145 -4.64 -7.63 -5.19
CA VAL A 145 -3.54 -6.68 -5.23
C VAL A 145 -2.85 -6.71 -6.59
N GLU A 146 -2.60 -5.52 -7.13
CA GLU A 146 -1.65 -5.30 -8.22
C GLU A 146 -0.33 -4.81 -7.60
N LEU A 147 0.73 -5.62 -7.70
CA LEU A 147 2.05 -5.36 -7.13
C LEU A 147 2.92 -4.60 -8.14
N ILE A 148 3.03 -3.29 -7.99
CA ILE A 148 3.79 -2.46 -8.91
C ILE A 148 5.22 -2.31 -8.40
N VAL A 149 6.16 -2.93 -9.10
CA VAL A 149 7.59 -2.93 -8.74
C VAL A 149 8.29 -1.75 -9.42
N MET A 150 8.65 -0.76 -8.61
CA MET A 150 9.22 0.51 -9.06
C MET A 150 10.72 0.65 -8.78
N GLY A 151 11.35 1.54 -9.54
CA GLY A 151 12.77 1.92 -9.37
C GLY A 151 13.62 1.74 -10.63
N GLY A 152 13.01 1.38 -11.77
CA GLY A 152 13.59 1.39 -13.12
C GLY A 152 14.74 0.42 -13.41
N THR A 153 15.36 -0.18 -12.38
CA THR A 153 16.54 -1.04 -12.51
C THR A 153 16.34 -2.44 -11.93
N MET A 154 15.11 -2.85 -11.62
CA MET A 154 14.83 -4.15 -10.99
C MET A 154 15.38 -5.32 -11.82
N THR A 155 15.09 -5.33 -13.12
CA THR A 155 15.54 -6.36 -14.08
C THR A 155 17.06 -6.46 -14.21
N ALA A 156 17.78 -5.38 -13.88
CA ALA A 156 19.23 -5.32 -13.88
C ALA A 156 19.89 -5.82 -12.59
N ARG A 157 19.10 -6.07 -11.53
CA ARG A 157 19.61 -6.59 -10.26
C ARG A 157 20.00 -8.07 -10.40
N THR A 158 20.72 -8.59 -9.41
CA THR A 158 21.04 -10.01 -9.37
C THR A 158 19.76 -10.84 -9.26
N PRO A 159 19.73 -12.07 -9.81
CA PRO A 159 18.56 -12.95 -9.73
C PRO A 159 18.05 -13.14 -8.30
N GLU A 160 18.98 -13.30 -7.36
CA GLU A 160 18.71 -13.55 -5.94
C GLU A 160 17.99 -12.35 -5.33
N TYR A 161 18.37 -11.13 -5.71
CA TYR A 161 17.68 -9.92 -5.26
C TYR A 161 16.27 -9.80 -5.85
N GLN A 162 16.10 -10.09 -7.15
CA GLN A 162 14.80 -10.04 -7.81
C GLN A 162 13.83 -11.04 -7.16
N GLU A 163 14.29 -12.26 -6.95
CA GLU A 163 13.54 -13.35 -6.33
C GLU A 163 13.20 -13.04 -4.88
N TRP A 164 14.18 -12.68 -4.06
CA TRP A 164 13.97 -12.27 -2.67
C TRP A 164 12.95 -11.14 -2.55
N PHE A 165 13.03 -10.15 -3.43
CA PHE A 165 12.18 -8.96 -3.37
C PHE A 165 10.72 -9.31 -3.67
N VAL A 166 10.45 -10.03 -4.77
CA VAL A 166 9.08 -10.42 -5.13
C VAL A 166 8.54 -11.44 -4.14
N ALA A 167 9.34 -12.43 -3.74
CA ALA A 167 8.95 -13.39 -2.71
C ALA A 167 8.55 -12.69 -1.40
N SER A 168 9.35 -11.73 -0.93
CA SER A 168 9.05 -10.99 0.29
C SER A 168 7.75 -10.17 0.18
N CYS A 169 7.46 -9.60 -0.99
CA CYS A 169 6.18 -8.93 -1.25
C CYS A 169 5.00 -9.90 -1.19
N VAL A 170 5.09 -11.04 -1.88
CA VAL A 170 4.02 -12.07 -1.89
C VAL A 170 3.82 -12.66 -0.50
N ARG A 171 4.91 -12.91 0.25
CA ARG A 171 4.85 -13.34 1.65
C ARG A 171 4.07 -12.35 2.50
N ALA A 172 4.32 -11.05 2.36
CA ALA A 172 3.55 -10.05 3.10
C ALA A 172 2.05 -10.13 2.81
N MET A 173 1.65 -10.44 1.57
CA MET A 173 0.23 -10.61 1.21
C MET A 173 -0.36 -11.89 1.82
N ASN A 174 0.37 -13.01 1.77
CA ASN A 174 -0.04 -14.28 2.37
C ASN A 174 -0.27 -14.13 3.88
N GLU A 175 0.65 -13.46 4.57
CA GLU A 175 0.66 -13.35 6.03
C GLU A 175 -0.23 -12.26 6.58
N TYR A 176 -0.63 -11.28 5.77
CA TYR A 176 -1.37 -10.11 6.25
C TYR A 176 -2.67 -10.48 6.99
N ARG A 177 -3.42 -11.43 6.43
CA ARG A 177 -4.63 -12.02 7.04
C ARG A 177 -4.65 -13.55 7.00
N GLY A 178 -3.59 -14.17 6.49
CA GLY A 178 -3.45 -15.62 6.42
C GLY A 178 -2.50 -16.15 7.48
N HIS A 179 -1.97 -17.35 7.23
CA HIS A 179 -1.03 -18.00 8.13
C HIS A 179 0.42 -17.72 7.69
N PRO A 180 1.34 -17.54 8.65
CA PRO A 180 2.77 -17.48 8.35
C PRO A 180 3.21 -18.73 7.60
N ALA A 181 4.11 -18.55 6.65
CA ALA A 181 4.73 -19.69 5.99
C ALA A 181 5.50 -20.53 7.02
N ALA A 182 5.46 -21.85 6.90
CA ALA A 182 6.24 -22.73 7.75
C ALA A 182 7.72 -22.69 7.29
N GLY A 183 8.50 -21.79 7.90
CA GLY A 183 9.93 -21.62 7.64
C GLY A 183 10.26 -20.74 6.42
N ASP A 184 11.53 -20.76 6.02
CA ASP A 184 12.00 -20.14 4.78
C ASP A 184 11.49 -20.97 3.60
N ALA A 185 10.25 -20.73 3.20
CA ALA A 185 9.65 -21.40 2.06
C ALA A 185 10.35 -20.95 0.77
N ASP A 186 10.68 -21.93 -0.07
CA ASP A 186 11.04 -21.69 -1.46
C ASP A 186 9.96 -20.82 -2.15
N THR A 187 10.39 -20.08 -3.17
CA THR A 187 9.59 -19.13 -3.94
C THR A 187 8.35 -19.76 -4.56
N ALA A 188 8.46 -20.99 -5.08
CA ALA A 188 7.36 -21.68 -5.75
C ALA A 188 6.21 -22.08 -4.80
N PRO A 189 6.46 -22.76 -3.65
CA PRO A 189 5.44 -22.97 -2.62
C PRO A 189 4.77 -21.67 -2.14
N LEU A 190 5.54 -20.60 -1.99
CA LEU A 190 5.04 -19.31 -1.54
C LEU A 190 4.06 -18.68 -2.55
N PHE A 191 4.38 -18.73 -3.84
CA PHE A 191 3.49 -18.24 -4.90
C PHE A 191 2.23 -19.09 -5.01
N ARG A 192 2.35 -20.42 -4.90
CA ARG A 192 1.18 -21.32 -4.87
C ARG A 192 0.28 -21.03 -3.67
N GLN A 193 0.86 -20.74 -2.51
CA GLN A 193 0.07 -20.35 -1.33
C GLN A 193 -0.74 -19.07 -1.60
N ASN A 194 -0.19 -18.13 -2.37
CA ASN A 194 -0.87 -16.88 -2.69
C ASN A 194 -2.12 -17.06 -3.56
N GLU A 195 -2.21 -18.12 -4.36
CA GLU A 195 -3.40 -18.43 -5.16
C GLU A 195 -4.67 -18.56 -4.31
N TYR A 196 -4.52 -18.97 -3.04
CA TYR A 196 -5.60 -19.19 -2.08
C TYR A 196 -5.56 -18.23 -0.89
N ALA A 197 -4.63 -17.28 -0.88
CA ALA A 197 -4.50 -16.34 0.23
C ALA A 197 -5.69 -15.36 0.32
N PRO A 198 -6.02 -14.85 1.51
CA PRO A 198 -7.05 -13.81 1.66
C PRO A 198 -6.74 -12.51 0.89
N VAL A 199 -5.46 -12.25 0.61
CA VAL A 199 -4.98 -11.15 -0.21
C VAL A 199 -4.17 -11.73 -1.37
N ARG A 200 -4.75 -11.71 -2.58
CA ARG A 200 -4.16 -12.35 -3.76
C ARG A 200 -3.43 -11.34 -4.63
N CYS A 201 -2.24 -11.69 -5.07
CA CYS A 201 -1.50 -10.95 -6.09
C CYS A 201 -2.04 -11.35 -7.47
N VAL A 202 -2.71 -10.41 -8.14
CA VAL A 202 -3.36 -10.68 -9.44
C VAL A 202 -2.58 -10.14 -10.63
N ALA A 203 -1.58 -9.29 -10.39
CA ALA A 203 -0.69 -8.74 -11.41
C ALA A 203 0.60 -8.19 -10.79
N ILE A 204 1.71 -8.31 -11.51
CA ILE A 204 3.02 -7.78 -11.10
C ILE A 204 3.67 -6.97 -12.24
N PRO A 205 3.28 -5.70 -12.45
CA PRO A 205 3.99 -4.85 -13.40
C PRO A 205 5.39 -4.47 -12.88
N PHE A 206 6.40 -4.69 -13.72
CA PHE A 206 7.79 -4.29 -13.46
C PHE A 206 8.15 -3.04 -14.26
N GLU A 207 8.70 -2.04 -13.57
CA GLU A 207 9.39 -0.95 -14.24
C GLU A 207 10.80 -1.38 -14.66
N THR A 208 11.07 -1.27 -15.96
CA THR A 208 12.38 -1.59 -16.53
C THR A 208 12.76 -0.59 -17.61
N ARG A 209 14.05 -0.49 -17.89
CA ARG A 209 14.54 0.23 -19.06
C ARG A 209 14.37 -0.64 -20.32
N PRO A 210 14.11 -0.05 -21.49
CA PRO A 210 13.91 -0.81 -22.73
C PRO A 210 15.10 -1.70 -23.11
N ASP A 211 16.32 -1.30 -22.77
CA ASP A 211 17.55 -2.07 -23.01
C ASP A 211 17.78 -3.20 -21.99
N TRP A 212 16.95 -3.30 -20.95
CA TRP A 212 16.94 -4.36 -19.93
C TRP A 212 15.62 -5.13 -19.94
N CYS A 213 15.14 -5.44 -21.15
CA CYS A 213 13.92 -6.18 -21.40
C CYS A 213 14.13 -7.22 -22.52
N GLY A 214 15.28 -7.90 -22.51
CA GLY A 214 15.59 -8.98 -23.44
C GLY A 214 14.94 -10.31 -23.01
N THR A 215 15.13 -11.36 -23.81
CA THR A 215 14.54 -12.70 -23.53
C THR A 215 14.91 -13.23 -22.14
N LYS A 216 16.14 -12.98 -21.68
CA LYS A 216 16.61 -13.41 -20.36
C LYS A 216 15.85 -12.71 -19.23
N GLU A 217 15.70 -11.40 -19.32
CA GLU A 217 14.97 -10.58 -18.34
C GLU A 217 13.47 -10.91 -18.36
N ILE A 218 12.89 -11.11 -19.54
CA ILE A 218 11.49 -11.54 -19.71
C ILE A 218 11.24 -12.89 -19.06
N ASN A 219 12.10 -13.89 -19.31
CA ASN A 219 11.95 -15.21 -18.69
C ASN A 219 12.04 -15.15 -17.16
N ARG A 220 12.86 -14.24 -16.63
CA ARG A 220 12.91 -13.99 -15.18
C ARG A 220 11.63 -13.36 -14.67
N MET A 221 11.11 -12.33 -15.34
CA MET A 221 9.83 -11.73 -14.96
C MET A 221 8.72 -12.77 -14.93
N LEU A 222 8.62 -13.63 -15.96
CA LEU A 222 7.64 -14.73 -16.02
C LEU A 222 7.80 -15.76 -14.88
N SER A 223 9.02 -15.99 -14.40
CA SER A 223 9.26 -16.89 -13.26
C SER A 223 8.84 -16.30 -11.92
N LEU A 224 8.67 -14.97 -11.84
CA LEU A 224 8.32 -14.24 -10.63
C LEU A 224 6.80 -14.01 -10.48
N GLY A 225 5.99 -14.43 -11.46
CA GLY A 225 4.54 -14.25 -11.51
C GLY A 225 4.09 -13.42 -12.70
#